data_AF-A0A345Z593-F1
#
_entry.id   AF-A0A345Z593-F1
#
_cell.length_a   1.000
_cell.length_b   1.000
_cell.length_c   1.000
_cell.angle_alpha   90.00
_cell.angle_beta   90.00
_cell.angle_gamma   90.00
#
_symmetry.space_group_name_H-M   'P 1'
#
loop_
_entity.id
_entity.type
_entity.pdbx_description
1 polymer ?
#
loop_
_entity_poly.entity_id
_entity_poly.type
_entity_poly.pdbx_seq_one_letter_code
_entity_poly.pdbx_strand_id
1 'polypeptide(L)'
;MKLKEYYQNPKVTIIEETHQYIDVDKNQVIEAPSATRLIEYFYPFNANEIDPTILEAAIDKGVCVHGLISQFLKEVEIDECCHAKDGKAVRTHLSEYNWIKNKLKYIKAKEIYSEVSISNYKMNGTFDLLYLDENNKWHLVDFKTTSRLNRLKETLQLKLYELLILELFEDVDQIDYFEVYNSRNEAHYTITQEELYFAQNQIEELKSSEEFSNCF
;
A
#
# COMPACT_ATOMS: atom_id res chain seq x y z
N MET A 1 -10.97 -14.66 -10.54
CA MET A 1 -11.82 -13.45 -10.40
C MET A 1 -11.07 -12.32 -11.08
N LYS A 2 -11.76 -11.40 -11.75
CA LYS A 2 -11.10 -10.27 -12.42
C LYS A 2 -10.89 -9.10 -11.47
N LEU A 3 -9.75 -8.42 -11.58
CA LEU A 3 -9.40 -7.28 -10.73
C LEU A 3 -10.45 -6.15 -10.84
N LYS A 4 -10.90 -5.85 -12.06
CA LYS A 4 -11.91 -4.81 -12.29
C LYS A 4 -13.24 -5.09 -11.59
N GLU A 5 -13.67 -6.35 -11.58
CA GLU A 5 -14.91 -6.77 -10.92
C GLU A 5 -14.79 -6.65 -9.41
N TYR A 6 -13.63 -7.05 -8.87
CA TYR A 6 -13.33 -6.91 -7.44
C TYR A 6 -13.29 -5.45 -7.00
N TYR A 7 -12.66 -4.58 -7.77
CA TYR A 7 -12.56 -3.16 -7.41
C TYR A 7 -13.92 -2.45 -7.37
N GLN A 8 -14.86 -2.88 -8.20
CA GLN A 8 -16.24 -2.37 -8.18
C GLN A 8 -17.06 -2.92 -7.01
N ASN A 9 -16.76 -4.14 -6.56
CA ASN A 9 -17.46 -4.82 -5.48
C ASN A 9 -16.44 -5.55 -4.59
N PRO A 10 -15.72 -4.80 -3.73
CA PRO A 10 -14.63 -5.36 -2.94
C PRO A 10 -15.19 -6.37 -1.94
N LYS A 11 -14.52 -7.52 -1.82
CA LYS A 11 -14.88 -8.54 -0.82
C LYS A 11 -14.17 -8.34 0.52
N VAL A 12 -13.18 -7.45 0.55
CA VAL A 12 -12.40 -7.13 1.73
C VAL A 12 -12.37 -5.61 1.90
N THR A 13 -12.57 -5.16 3.12
CA THR A 13 -12.38 -3.76 3.52
C THR A 13 -11.47 -3.71 4.74
N ILE A 14 -10.81 -2.58 4.95
CA ILE A 14 -10.00 -2.34 6.15
C ILE A 14 -10.71 -1.35 7.08
N ILE A 15 -10.61 -1.59 8.38
CA ILE A 15 -10.86 -0.59 9.42
C ILE A 15 -9.52 0.07 9.71
N GLU A 16 -9.30 1.28 9.21
CA GLU A 16 -8.00 1.98 9.24
C GLU A 16 -7.50 2.18 10.68
N GLU A 17 -8.38 2.50 11.63
CA GLU A 17 -8.00 2.79 13.02
C GLU A 17 -7.42 1.57 13.73
N THR A 18 -7.93 0.38 13.41
CA THR A 18 -7.52 -0.89 14.04
C THR A 18 -6.66 -1.76 13.13
N HIS A 19 -6.47 -1.35 11.87
CA HIS A 19 -5.82 -2.11 10.80
C HIS A 19 -6.40 -3.54 10.65
N GLN A 20 -7.71 -3.69 10.91
CA GLN A 20 -8.41 -4.97 10.80
C GLN A 20 -9.05 -5.12 9.42
N TYR A 21 -8.79 -6.26 8.80
CA TYR A 21 -9.39 -6.63 7.51
C TYR A 21 -10.70 -7.37 7.76
N ILE A 22 -11.75 -6.96 7.05
CA ILE A 22 -13.11 -7.49 7.20
C ILE A 22 -13.52 -8.15 5.89
N ASP A 23 -14.00 -9.38 5.97
CA ASP A 23 -14.72 -10.05 4.90
C ASP A 23 -16.12 -9.41 4.80
N VAL A 24 -16.38 -8.74 3.69
CA VAL A 24 -17.62 -7.97 3.47
C VAL A 24 -18.84 -8.89 3.39
N ASP A 25 -18.68 -10.07 2.80
CA ASP A 25 -19.79 -11.01 2.60
C ASP A 25 -20.20 -11.67 3.94
N LYS A 26 -19.22 -11.99 4.79
CA LYS A 26 -19.46 -12.62 6.10
C LYS A 26 -19.63 -11.63 7.24
N ASN A 27 -19.24 -10.37 7.04
CA ASN A 27 -19.13 -9.35 8.07
C ASN A 27 -18.29 -9.83 9.27
N GLN A 28 -17.11 -10.38 8.99
CA GLN A 28 -16.22 -10.98 9.99
C GLN A 28 -14.77 -10.52 9.79
N VAL A 29 -14.04 -10.40 10.90
CA VAL A 29 -12.59 -10.13 10.87
C VAL A 29 -11.88 -11.32 10.23
N ILE A 30 -10.96 -11.02 9.31
CA ILE A 30 -10.08 -12.01 8.69
C ILE A 30 -8.83 -12.15 9.57
N GLU A 31 -8.76 -13.25 10.31
CA GLU A 31 -7.63 -13.61 11.19
C GLU A 31 -6.41 -14.11 10.39
N ALA A 32 -5.86 -13.24 9.56
CA ALA A 32 -4.61 -13.46 8.83
C ALA A 32 -3.65 -12.28 9.05
N PRO A 33 -2.34 -12.53 9.12
CA PRO A 33 -1.39 -11.44 9.27
C PRO A 33 -1.38 -10.54 8.04
N SER A 34 -1.18 -9.25 8.26
CA SER A 34 -0.99 -8.28 7.17
C SER A 34 0.41 -8.36 6.59
N ALA A 35 0.61 -7.92 5.34
CA ALA A 35 1.94 -7.77 4.76
C ALA A 35 2.86 -6.93 5.67
N THR A 36 2.34 -5.88 6.31
CA THR A 36 3.06 -5.08 7.32
C THR A 36 3.56 -5.94 8.48
N ARG A 37 2.73 -6.84 9.00
CA ARG A 37 3.12 -7.76 10.08
C ARG A 37 4.24 -8.72 9.66
N LEU A 38 4.23 -9.20 8.42
CA LEU A 38 5.31 -10.04 7.89
C LEU A 38 6.63 -9.26 7.73
N ILE A 39 6.54 -7.99 7.31
CA ILE A 39 7.71 -7.12 7.14
C ILE A 39 8.40 -6.84 8.49
N GLU A 40 7.62 -6.70 9.57
CA GLU A 40 8.15 -6.46 10.92
C GLU A 40 9.12 -7.55 11.40
N TYR A 41 9.01 -8.77 10.88
CA TYR A 41 9.94 -9.85 11.18
C TYR A 41 11.40 -9.47 10.84
N PHE A 42 11.62 -8.79 9.71
CA PHE A 42 12.95 -8.33 9.29
C PHE A 42 13.25 -6.88 9.67
N TYR A 43 12.21 -6.05 9.68
CA TYR A 43 12.31 -4.60 9.87
C TYR A 43 11.42 -4.17 11.05
N PRO A 44 11.77 -4.57 12.28
CA PRO A 44 10.95 -4.29 13.45
C PRO A 44 10.83 -2.78 13.67
N PHE A 45 9.61 -2.34 13.99
CA PHE A 45 9.31 -0.96 14.34
C PHE A 45 8.83 -0.92 15.79
N ASN A 46 9.57 -0.22 16.66
CA ASN A 46 9.17 -0.05 18.06
C ASN A 46 8.45 1.29 18.26
N ALA A 47 7.12 1.27 18.17
CA ALA A 47 6.30 2.45 18.41
C ALA A 47 6.52 3.08 19.79
N ASN A 48 6.88 2.28 20.80
CA ASN A 48 7.09 2.74 22.18
C ASN A 48 8.34 3.63 22.35
N GLU A 49 9.24 3.63 21.37
CA GLU A 49 10.44 4.48 21.38
C GLU A 49 10.18 5.87 20.77
N ILE A 50 8.98 6.12 20.26
CA ILE A 50 8.60 7.37 19.60
C ILE A 50 7.58 8.10 20.47
N ASP A 51 7.70 9.42 20.54
CA ASP A 51 6.68 10.24 21.19
C ASP A 51 5.29 9.97 20.56
N PRO A 52 4.27 9.58 21.35
CA PRO A 52 2.96 9.21 20.81
C PRO A 52 2.32 10.29 19.94
N THR A 53 2.52 11.58 20.29
CA THR A 53 1.95 12.69 19.52
C THR A 53 2.64 12.88 18.17
N ILE A 54 3.93 12.57 18.10
CA ILE A 54 4.68 12.58 16.84
C ILE A 54 4.27 11.38 15.97
N LEU A 55 4.08 10.21 16.60
CA LEU A 55 3.65 9.00 15.91
C LEU A 55 2.25 9.16 15.32
N GLU A 56 1.29 9.63 16.11
CA GLU A 56 -0.09 9.92 15.67
C GLU A 56 -0.09 10.90 14.50
N ALA A 57 0.61 12.03 14.63
CA ALA A 57 0.71 13.00 13.54
C ALA A 57 1.38 12.44 12.26
N ALA A 58 2.29 11.48 12.38
CA ALA A 58 2.92 10.83 11.24
C ALA A 58 1.99 9.81 10.56
N ILE A 59 1.19 9.08 11.33
CA ILE A 59 0.17 8.16 10.83
C ILE A 59 -0.93 8.95 10.10
N ASP A 60 -1.49 9.96 10.76
CA ASP A 60 -2.51 10.86 10.22
C ASP A 60 -2.07 11.48 8.89
N LYS A 61 -0.81 11.91 8.83
CA LYS A 61 -0.19 12.40 7.59
C LYS A 61 -0.25 11.37 6.47
N GLY A 62 0.14 10.13 6.75
CA GLY A 62 0.11 9.03 5.78
C GLY A 62 -1.30 8.81 5.24
N VAL A 63 -2.24 8.56 6.13
CA VAL A 63 -3.66 8.33 5.81
C VAL A 63 -4.23 9.49 4.97
N CYS A 64 -3.96 10.72 5.37
CA CYS A 64 -4.38 11.93 4.65
C CYS A 64 -3.90 11.94 3.19
N VAL A 65 -2.59 11.75 2.99
CA VAL A 65 -1.97 11.87 1.67
C VAL A 65 -2.46 10.76 0.76
N HIS A 66 -2.53 9.53 1.27
CA HIS A 66 -3.03 8.37 0.53
C HIS A 66 -4.50 8.56 0.12
N GLY A 67 -5.36 8.99 1.05
CA GLY A 67 -6.77 9.30 0.78
C GLY A 67 -6.94 10.35 -0.33
N LEU A 68 -6.21 11.46 -0.26
CA LEU A 68 -6.25 12.52 -1.30
C LEU A 68 -5.76 12.02 -2.67
N ILE A 69 -4.73 11.16 -2.69
CA ILE A 69 -4.23 10.56 -3.94
C ILE A 69 -5.29 9.61 -4.52
N SER A 70 -5.89 8.76 -3.68
CA SER A 70 -6.93 7.83 -4.09
C SER A 70 -8.14 8.55 -4.68
N GLN A 71 -8.59 9.63 -4.03
CA GLN A 71 -9.69 10.48 -4.54
C GLN A 71 -9.35 11.10 -5.90
N PHE A 72 -8.12 11.63 -6.05
CA PHE A 72 -7.65 12.16 -7.33
C PHE A 72 -7.64 11.10 -8.43
N LEU A 73 -7.15 9.89 -8.14
CA LEU A 73 -7.08 8.79 -9.10
C LEU A 73 -8.46 8.22 -9.46
N LYS A 74 -9.41 8.26 -8.52
CA LYS A 74 -10.80 7.82 -8.71
C LYS A 74 -11.70 8.90 -9.36
N GLU A 75 -11.15 10.07 -9.67
CA GLU A 75 -11.88 11.23 -10.22
C GLU A 75 -13.10 11.66 -9.38
N VAL A 76 -13.06 11.43 -8.07
CA VAL A 76 -14.10 11.89 -7.14
C VAL A 76 -13.77 13.29 -6.61
N GLU A 77 -14.78 13.97 -6.04
CA GLU A 77 -14.56 15.26 -5.40
C GLU A 77 -13.50 15.12 -4.30
N ILE A 78 -12.51 16.02 -4.31
CA ILE A 78 -11.42 15.99 -3.34
C ILE A 78 -11.98 16.59 -2.05
N ASP A 79 -12.26 15.74 -1.08
CA ASP A 79 -12.64 16.18 0.25
C ASP A 79 -11.42 16.81 0.94
N GLU A 80 -11.65 17.90 1.68
CA GLU A 80 -10.61 18.46 2.52
C GLU A 80 -10.22 17.43 3.57
N CYS A 81 -8.92 17.16 3.65
CA CYS A 81 -8.38 16.30 4.68
C CYS A 81 -8.63 16.92 6.06
N CYS A 82 -9.64 16.41 6.77
CA CYS A 82 -10.16 16.98 8.01
C CYS A 82 -9.33 16.59 9.24
N HIS A 83 -8.10 17.10 9.33
CA HIS A 83 -7.35 17.02 10.59
C HIS A 83 -7.63 18.26 11.43
N ALA A 84 -8.46 18.11 12.45
CA ALA A 84 -8.70 19.16 13.42
C ALA A 84 -7.70 19.03 14.57
N LYS A 85 -6.67 19.88 14.60
CA LYS A 85 -5.91 20.11 15.83
C LYS A 85 -6.54 21.31 16.54
N ASP A 86 -7.03 21.11 17.75
CA ASP A 86 -7.72 22.13 18.55
C ASP A 86 -8.91 22.81 17.84
N GLY A 87 -9.69 22.03 17.08
CA GLY A 87 -10.87 22.55 16.36
C GLY A 87 -10.57 23.43 15.15
N LYS A 88 -9.30 23.48 14.68
CA LYS A 88 -8.90 24.17 13.45
C LYS A 88 -8.47 23.16 12.41
N ALA A 89 -9.00 23.29 11.19
CA ALA A 89 -8.55 22.51 10.04
C ALA A 89 -7.06 22.78 9.79
N VAL A 90 -6.24 21.75 10.00
CA VAL A 90 -4.81 21.78 9.72
C VAL A 90 -4.63 21.54 8.22
N ARG A 91 -4.48 22.63 7.46
CA ARG A 91 -4.06 22.60 6.04
C ARG A 91 -2.59 22.18 5.92
N THR A 92 -2.16 20.93 6.14
CA THR A 92 -0.70 20.68 6.09
C THR A 92 -0.19 19.34 5.54
N HIS A 93 -0.80 18.72 4.53
CA HIS A 93 -0.07 17.72 3.70
C HIS A 93 -0.22 17.92 2.19
N LEU A 94 -0.69 19.10 1.78
CA LEU A 94 -0.91 19.44 0.38
C LEU A 94 0.39 19.47 -0.43
N SER A 95 1.54 19.79 0.16
CA SER A 95 2.83 19.73 -0.52
C SER A 95 3.15 18.31 -0.98
N GLU A 96 3.07 17.34 -0.07
CA GLU A 96 3.33 15.93 -0.34
C GLU A 96 2.33 15.37 -1.36
N TYR A 97 1.03 15.63 -1.14
CA TYR A 97 -0.03 15.28 -2.10
C TYR A 97 0.23 15.87 -3.48
N ASN A 98 0.48 17.19 -3.58
CA ASN A 98 0.66 17.87 -4.85
C ASN A 98 1.91 17.38 -5.58
N TRP A 99 2.97 17.03 -4.85
CA TRP A 99 4.17 16.45 -5.46
C TRP A 99 3.84 15.12 -6.14
N ILE A 100 3.18 14.19 -5.44
CA ILE A 100 2.78 12.89 -6.01
C ILE A 100 1.79 13.09 -7.16
N LYS A 101 0.72 13.88 -6.97
CA LYS A 101 -0.26 14.24 -8.00
C LYS A 101 0.41 14.75 -9.28
N ASN A 102 1.40 15.62 -9.15
CA ASN A 102 2.10 16.19 -10.29
C ASN A 102 2.93 15.17 -11.06
N LYS A 103 3.33 14.05 -10.45
CA LYS A 103 3.94 12.92 -11.15
C LYS A 103 2.88 12.06 -11.82
N LEU A 104 1.83 11.70 -11.07
CA LEU A 104 0.77 10.81 -11.55
C LEU A 104 -0.04 11.38 -12.71
N LYS A 105 -0.23 12.70 -12.79
CA LYS A 105 -1.02 13.34 -13.88
C LYS A 105 -0.47 13.11 -15.29
N TYR A 106 0.76 12.63 -15.42
CA TYR A 106 1.38 12.31 -16.71
C TYR A 106 1.32 10.82 -17.05
N ILE A 107 0.87 9.98 -16.12
CA ILE A 107 0.68 8.56 -16.36
C ILE A 107 -0.50 8.39 -17.30
N LYS A 108 -0.29 7.65 -18.39
CA LYS A 108 -1.35 7.22 -19.29
C LYS A 108 -1.67 5.76 -18.99
N ALA A 109 -2.75 5.56 -18.25
CA ALA A 109 -3.19 4.24 -17.84
C ALA A 109 -4.51 3.87 -18.54
N LYS A 110 -4.63 2.61 -18.93
CA LYS A 110 -5.89 2.00 -19.36
C LYS A 110 -6.78 1.67 -18.17
N GLU A 111 -6.16 1.28 -17.06
CA GLU A 111 -6.82 0.86 -15.82
C GLU A 111 -6.05 1.37 -14.62
N ILE A 112 -6.76 1.81 -13.57
CA ILE A 112 -6.20 2.34 -12.33
C ILE A 112 -7.00 1.78 -11.15
N TYR A 113 -6.28 1.26 -10.16
CA TYR A 113 -6.81 0.66 -8.94
C TYR A 113 -6.06 1.24 -7.75
N SER A 114 -6.73 1.95 -6.84
CA SER A 114 -6.08 2.63 -5.72
C SER A 114 -6.75 2.34 -4.39
N GLU A 115 -5.93 2.14 -3.35
CA GLU A 115 -6.32 1.78 -1.99
C GLU A 115 -7.20 0.51 -1.99
N VAL A 116 -6.63 -0.59 -2.47
CA VAL A 116 -7.36 -1.87 -2.60
C VAL A 116 -6.91 -2.84 -1.53
N SER A 117 -7.78 -3.07 -0.56
CA SER A 117 -7.61 -4.11 0.45
C SER A 117 -7.96 -5.49 -0.14
N ILE A 118 -7.08 -6.47 0.06
CA ILE A 118 -7.21 -7.82 -0.45
C ILE A 118 -6.79 -8.86 0.59
N SER A 119 -7.32 -10.08 0.46
CA SER A 119 -7.00 -11.22 1.32
C SER A 119 -7.18 -12.54 0.59
N ASN A 120 -6.25 -13.47 0.79
CA ASN A 120 -6.40 -14.89 0.44
C ASN A 120 -6.70 -15.76 1.68
N TYR A 121 -7.10 -15.16 2.80
CA TYR A 121 -7.30 -15.77 4.12
C TYR A 121 -6.05 -16.38 4.78
N LYS A 122 -4.89 -16.26 4.16
CA LYS A 122 -3.58 -16.62 4.72
C LYS A 122 -2.72 -15.38 5.00
N MET A 123 -2.89 -14.34 4.19
CA MET A 123 -2.25 -13.05 4.29
C MET A 123 -3.23 -11.96 3.84
N ASN A 124 -3.14 -10.80 4.48
CA ASN A 124 -3.91 -9.60 4.18
C ASN A 124 -2.99 -8.50 3.64
N GLY A 125 -3.51 -7.59 2.81
CA GLY A 125 -2.75 -6.43 2.37
C GLY A 125 -3.63 -5.35 1.76
N THR A 126 -3.16 -4.11 1.82
CA THR A 126 -3.75 -2.99 1.09
C THR A 126 -2.63 -2.34 0.30
N PHE A 127 -2.74 -2.39 -1.03
CA PHE A 127 -1.77 -1.72 -1.91
C PHE A 127 -2.28 -0.34 -2.31
N ASP A 128 -1.36 0.61 -2.43
CA ASP A 128 -1.70 2.02 -2.66
C ASP A 128 -2.20 2.27 -4.09
N LEU A 129 -1.48 1.72 -5.08
CA LEU A 129 -1.80 1.87 -6.49
C LEU A 129 -1.29 0.70 -7.34
N LEU A 130 -2.19 0.14 -8.14
CA LEU A 130 -1.90 -0.76 -9.27
C LEU A 130 -2.51 -0.15 -10.54
N TYR A 131 -1.72 -0.03 -11.61
CA TYR A 131 -2.25 0.45 -12.89
C TYR A 131 -1.69 -0.32 -14.09
N LEU A 132 -2.48 -0.37 -15.16
CA LEU A 132 -2.10 -0.94 -16.45
C LEU A 132 -1.83 0.20 -17.44
N ASP A 133 -0.62 0.27 -17.98
CA ASP A 133 -0.26 1.32 -18.93
C ASP A 133 -0.80 1.09 -20.36
N GLU A 134 -0.58 2.06 -21.25
CA GLU A 134 -0.97 1.95 -22.67
C GLU A 134 -0.23 0.81 -23.42
N ASN A 135 0.89 0.30 -22.89
CA ASN A 135 1.67 -0.80 -23.46
C ASN A 135 1.29 -2.18 -22.88
N ASN A 136 0.26 -2.25 -22.03
CA ASN A 136 -0.14 -3.45 -21.28
C ASN A 136 0.95 -3.92 -20.30
N LYS A 137 1.53 -2.98 -19.56
CA LYS A 137 2.46 -3.24 -18.47
C LYS A 137 1.83 -2.89 -17.14
N TRP A 138 1.92 -3.82 -16.20
CA TRP A 138 1.41 -3.63 -14.85
C TRP A 138 2.46 -2.93 -13.98
N HIS A 139 2.02 -1.87 -13.31
CA HIS A 139 2.83 -1.08 -12.40
C HIS A 139 2.24 -1.16 -11.00
N LEU A 140 2.98 -1.73 -10.06
CA LEU A 140 2.63 -1.74 -8.65
C LEU A 140 3.42 -0.66 -7.92
N VAL A 141 2.69 0.22 -7.26
CA VAL A 141 3.21 1.48 -6.73
C VAL A 141 2.89 1.60 -5.26
N ASP A 142 3.88 2.09 -4.51
CA ASP A 142 3.77 2.41 -3.10
C ASP A 142 4.15 3.89 -2.86
N PHE A 143 3.39 4.56 -2.01
CA PHE A 143 3.54 5.96 -1.65
C PHE A 143 4.13 6.06 -0.25
N LYS A 144 5.16 6.91 -0.10
CA LYS A 144 5.82 7.13 1.19
C LYS A 144 5.83 8.62 1.53
N THR A 145 5.45 8.93 2.76
CA THR A 145 5.47 10.29 3.33
C THR A 145 6.57 10.49 4.38
N THR A 146 7.35 9.43 4.63
CA THR A 146 8.44 9.37 5.61
C THR A 146 9.77 9.86 5.03
N SER A 147 10.60 10.48 5.86
CA SER A 147 11.92 10.96 5.46
C SER A 147 12.95 9.85 5.29
N ARG A 148 12.85 8.77 6.08
CA ARG A 148 13.75 7.62 5.93
C ARG A 148 13.31 6.76 4.76
N LEU A 149 14.22 6.59 3.80
CA LEU A 149 14.08 5.64 2.71
C LEU A 149 14.58 4.27 3.18
N ASN A 150 13.79 3.23 3.00
CA ASN A 150 14.23 1.86 3.22
C ASN A 150 13.78 1.00 2.03
N ARG A 151 14.57 1.08 0.96
CA ARG A 151 14.27 0.45 -0.31
C ARG A 151 14.06 -1.06 -0.20
N LEU A 152 14.82 -1.74 0.66
CA LEU A 152 14.66 -3.19 0.86
C LEU A 152 13.32 -3.51 1.54
N LYS A 153 12.95 -2.76 2.58
CA LYS A 153 11.64 -2.90 3.24
C LYS A 153 10.48 -2.65 2.27
N GLU A 154 10.57 -1.57 1.51
CA GLU A 154 9.56 -1.18 0.51
C GLU A 154 9.46 -2.21 -0.62
N THR A 155 10.59 -2.76 -1.06
CA THR A 155 10.62 -3.85 -2.04
C THR A 155 9.94 -5.10 -1.51
N LEU A 156 10.21 -5.50 -0.26
CA LEU A 156 9.53 -6.63 0.36
C LEU A 156 8.02 -6.41 0.44
N GLN A 157 7.59 -5.19 0.81
CA GLN A 157 6.16 -4.83 0.82
C GLN A 157 5.50 -5.03 -0.54
N LEU A 158 6.10 -4.46 -1.59
CA LEU A 158 5.60 -4.58 -2.96
C LEU A 158 5.58 -6.04 -3.45
N LYS A 159 6.59 -6.84 -3.09
CA LYS A 159 6.63 -8.28 -3.43
C LYS A 159 5.56 -9.10 -2.71
N LEU A 160 5.25 -8.80 -1.46
CA LEU A 160 4.15 -9.46 -0.74
C LEU A 160 2.80 -9.12 -1.37
N TYR A 161 2.60 -7.87 -1.78
CA TYR A 161 1.40 -7.46 -2.52
C TYR A 161 1.29 -8.11 -3.88
N GLU A 162 2.39 -8.22 -4.64
CA GLU A 162 2.41 -8.98 -5.90
C GLU A 162 1.92 -10.42 -5.69
N LEU A 163 2.40 -11.13 -4.67
CA LEU A 163 1.95 -12.50 -4.40
C LEU A 163 0.42 -12.59 -4.22
N LEU A 164 -0.16 -11.68 -3.44
CA LEU A 164 -1.62 -11.63 -3.25
C LEU A 164 -2.35 -11.30 -4.55
N ILE A 165 -1.86 -10.33 -5.30
CA ILE A 165 -2.48 -9.89 -6.56
C ILE A 165 -2.52 -11.05 -7.56
N LEU A 166 -1.38 -11.70 -7.79
CA LEU A 166 -1.26 -12.79 -8.77
C LEU A 166 -2.03 -14.05 -8.35
N GLU A 167 -2.23 -14.28 -7.05
CA GLU A 167 -3.06 -15.40 -6.57
C GLU A 167 -4.56 -15.13 -6.75
N LEU A 168 -5.00 -13.89 -6.52
CA LEU A 168 -6.42 -13.54 -6.46
C LEU A 168 -7.02 -13.15 -7.82
N PHE A 169 -6.21 -12.57 -8.71
CA PHE A 169 -6.69 -11.95 -9.94
C PHE A 169 -6.16 -12.65 -11.18
N GLU A 170 -7.07 -13.27 -11.94
CA GLU A 170 -6.72 -14.10 -13.11
C GLU A 170 -6.27 -13.29 -14.34
N ASP A 171 -6.59 -11.99 -14.35
CA ASP A 171 -6.28 -11.02 -15.39
C ASP A 171 -4.98 -10.24 -15.13
N VAL A 172 -4.30 -10.51 -14.00
CA VAL A 172 -2.97 -10.00 -13.69
C VAL A 172 -2.00 -11.19 -13.67
N ASP A 173 -1.27 -11.38 -14.76
CA ASP A 173 -0.34 -12.49 -14.94
C ASP A 173 1.06 -12.22 -14.38
N GLN A 174 1.45 -10.94 -14.34
CA GLN A 174 2.72 -10.49 -13.76
C GLN A 174 2.66 -9.00 -13.38
N ILE A 175 3.57 -8.57 -12.51
CA ILE A 175 3.88 -7.16 -12.28
C ILE A 175 5.18 -6.83 -13.02
N ASP A 176 5.12 -5.89 -13.97
CA ASP A 176 6.29 -5.52 -14.79
C ASP A 176 7.18 -4.50 -14.09
N TYR A 177 6.58 -3.57 -13.35
CA TYR A 177 7.27 -2.47 -12.70
C TYR A 177 6.84 -2.31 -11.25
N PHE A 178 7.84 -2.13 -10.39
CA PHE A 178 7.69 -1.82 -8.98
C PHE A 178 8.23 -0.41 -8.75
N GLU A 179 7.39 0.47 -8.22
CA GLU A 179 7.72 1.89 -8.08
C GLU A 179 7.42 2.40 -6.68
N VAL A 180 8.23 3.35 -6.22
CA VAL A 180 7.98 4.07 -4.98
C VAL A 180 8.03 5.56 -5.25
N TYR A 181 7.02 6.28 -4.76
CA TYR A 181 7.00 7.74 -4.72
C TYR A 181 7.14 8.19 -3.27
N ASN A 182 8.33 8.69 -2.92
CA ASN A 182 8.59 9.28 -1.62
C ASN A 182 8.44 10.80 -1.68
N SER A 183 7.29 11.29 -1.23
CA SER A 183 6.95 12.71 -1.27
C SER A 183 7.81 13.57 -0.35
N ARG A 184 8.33 13.01 0.75
CA ARG A 184 9.14 13.77 1.71
C ARG A 184 10.54 14.06 1.19
N ASN A 185 11.10 13.15 0.42
CA ASN A 185 12.40 13.30 -0.24
C ASN A 185 12.27 13.78 -1.69
N GLU A 186 11.04 13.97 -2.18
CA GLU A 186 10.74 14.27 -3.58
C GLU A 186 11.42 13.29 -4.55
N ALA A 187 11.44 12.02 -4.17
CA ALA A 187 12.13 10.96 -4.90
C ALA A 187 11.13 9.98 -5.51
N HIS A 188 11.32 9.66 -6.79
CA HIS A 188 10.64 8.58 -7.49
C HIS A 188 11.70 7.61 -7.99
N TYR A 189 11.52 6.32 -7.71
CA TYR A 189 12.43 5.28 -8.17
C TYR A 189 11.71 3.98 -8.46
N THR A 190 12.29 3.24 -9.38
CA THR A 190 11.96 1.83 -9.64
C THR A 190 12.82 0.92 -8.78
N ILE A 191 12.29 -0.25 -8.46
CA ILE A 191 13.03 -1.31 -7.77
C ILE A 191 13.91 -2.07 -8.77
N THR A 192 15.14 -2.40 -8.37
CA THR A 192 16.10 -3.15 -9.17
C THR A 192 15.92 -4.66 -9.05
N GLN A 193 16.45 -5.42 -10.01
CA GLN A 193 16.40 -6.89 -9.96
C GLN A 193 17.15 -7.48 -8.75
N GLU A 194 18.22 -6.83 -8.30
CA GLU A 194 18.94 -7.25 -7.09
C GLU A 194 18.07 -7.08 -5.83
N GLU A 195 17.34 -5.97 -5.73
CA GLU A 195 16.42 -5.74 -4.62
C GLU A 195 15.24 -6.73 -4.64
N LEU A 196 14.70 -7.04 -5.83
CA LEU A 196 13.64 -8.04 -5.98
C LEU A 196 14.14 -9.44 -5.59
N TYR A 197 15.36 -9.80 -5.98
CA TYR A 197 15.97 -11.07 -5.58
C TYR A 197 16.16 -11.15 -4.06
N PHE A 198 16.61 -10.06 -3.43
CA PHE A 198 16.76 -9.99 -1.99
C PHE A 198 15.41 -10.18 -1.27
N ALA A 199 14.37 -9.47 -1.70
CA ALA A 199 13.03 -9.62 -1.14
C ALA A 199 12.45 -11.04 -1.36
N GLN A 200 12.76 -11.68 -2.48
CA GLN A 200 12.37 -13.07 -2.70
C GLN A 200 13.02 -14.01 -1.67
N ASN A 201 14.30 -13.81 -1.34
CA ASN A 201 14.96 -14.61 -0.30
C ASN A 201 14.31 -14.40 1.08
N GLN A 202 13.90 -13.17 1.41
CA GLN A 202 13.16 -12.88 2.63
C GLN A 202 11.79 -13.57 2.66
N ILE A 203 11.09 -13.64 1.53
CA ILE A 203 9.85 -14.42 1.40
C ILE A 203 10.11 -15.91 1.63
N GLU A 204 11.16 -16.48 1.05
CA GLU A 204 11.49 -17.89 1.28
C GLU A 204 11.85 -18.17 2.75
N GLU A 205 12.49 -17.23 3.43
CA GLU A 205 12.74 -17.33 4.86
C GLU A 205 11.42 -17.30 5.67
N LEU A 206 10.49 -16.39 5.34
CA LEU A 206 9.15 -16.37 5.97
C LEU A 206 8.39 -17.68 5.78
N LYS A 207 8.45 -18.28 4.58
CA LYS A 207 7.86 -19.60 4.30
C LYS A 207 8.43 -20.71 5.17
N SER A 208 9.71 -20.61 5.52
CA SER A 208 10.39 -21.57 6.39
C SER A 208 10.21 -21.29 7.89
N SER A 209 9.68 -20.13 8.26
CA SER A 209 9.50 -19.74 9.66
C SER A 209 8.34 -20.49 10.32
N GLU A 210 8.49 -20.84 11.59
CA GLU A 210 7.39 -21.45 12.35
C GLU A 210 6.17 -20.52 12.46
N GLU A 211 6.41 -19.20 12.55
CA GLU A 211 5.35 -18.20 12.75
C GLU A 211 4.52 -17.96 11.47
N PHE A 212 5.17 -17.88 10.29
CA PHE A 212 4.52 -17.42 9.06
C PHE A 212 4.42 -18.46 7.94
N SER A 213 4.88 -19.69 8.14
CA SER A 213 4.81 -20.76 7.12
C SER A 213 3.41 -20.97 6.54
N ASN A 214 2.35 -20.80 7.33
CA ASN A 214 0.96 -20.96 6.87
C ASN A 214 0.43 -19.79 6.02
N CYS A 215 1.20 -18.70 5.86
CA CYS A 215 0.79 -17.52 5.09
C CYS A 215 0.91 -17.72 3.56
N PHE A 216 1.61 -18.78 3.13
CA PHE A 216 2.01 -19.01 1.74
C PHE A 216 1.45 -20.31 1.16
#